data_AF-A0A654IRD9-F1
#
_entry.id   AF-A0A654IRD9-F1
#
_cell.length_a   1.000
_cell.length_b   1.000
_cell.length_c   1.000
_cell.angle_alpha   90.00
_cell.angle_beta   90.00
_cell.angle_gamma   90.00
#
_symmetry.space_group_name_H-M   'P 1'
#
loop_
_entity.id
_entity.type
_entity.pdbx_description
1 polymer ?
#
loop_
_entity_poly.entity_id
_entity_poly.type
_entity_poly.pdbx_seq_one_letter_code
_entity_poly.pdbx_strand_id
1 'polypeptide(L)'
;MRRKLLGLSAMTFTVAAPFVAIACSTTSSSNRVLFSLAQGSGWPLALSLKPLVKYYNETFKNDKDFVPVKFQFADNKNKDPDVETHNIYSEFSLIKKVKENMETGNTKALPNIILGAQSGAYVINQDQKLLDVSDQGIDKNLFSSKIADLHSVLAGQSDTNKLYNIPFDNADTDSVHFNLKLMKKMFDLIEKGGGTVEKSLEIYKKVEASEKDTKGNKIPEKSIWNALKVKTEKNGSNDSGSLKDIKITKETFESIQSLRDLASKFVGGVEIDPEKISNDTISGEVFSIDYQEDEFYKELHSRIDQSKSIFELEKEKANKIPKVKYNLVNDSTIKEEFQKLWGEWSSSIKRIENNKSNSLDKKVFQSMKFMANADKEWGSWNIFRFQSAFSLAASVGAHQNKISQLTRNHPYFGDDIKKDKDFETVNAKEADVFMDSQITPLIKKGSNGGKNVGIFHEGGSSIIPINVSNEKLNKGTKKFLKWIYTGKNKNNEDNWLTLAKTSGYIMPLKTVVTDETVKKMEDTVKKLEEKLKATPDISKEPEYFTLNMLRSSLLSLKSLVKLEKGEVIAKAVATDDKTAQITGHISKSLINQTEIKNPSTTQVDALIKQFEQIVK
;
A
#
# COMPACT_ATOMS: atom_id res chain seq x y z
N MET A 1 -57.94 26.89 -36.33
CA MET A 1 -57.46 28.06 -37.10
C MET A 1 -57.21 29.23 -36.15
N ARG A 2 -56.30 30.14 -36.51
CA ARG A 2 -55.73 31.22 -35.66
C ARG A 2 -56.73 32.07 -34.84
N ARG A 3 -56.30 32.35 -33.60
CA ARG A 3 -56.47 33.55 -32.73
C ARG A 3 -57.88 34.01 -32.27
N LYS A 4 -57.99 34.24 -30.95
CA LYS A 4 -58.50 35.45 -30.26
C LYS A 4 -58.15 35.32 -28.75
N LEU A 5 -57.16 36.05 -28.22
CA LEU A 5 -57.19 37.42 -27.66
C LEU A 5 -58.23 37.69 -26.54
N LEU A 6 -57.66 38.02 -25.38
CA LEU A 6 -57.99 39.08 -24.41
C LEU A 6 -59.23 38.97 -23.51
N GLY A 7 -58.99 39.23 -22.23
CA GLY A 7 -60.01 39.58 -21.25
C GLY A 7 -59.46 39.67 -19.82
N LEU A 8 -58.62 40.66 -19.55
CA LEU A 8 -58.24 41.07 -18.18
C LEU A 8 -59.40 41.85 -17.56
N SER A 9 -59.83 41.49 -16.35
CA SER A 9 -60.34 42.46 -15.36
C SER A 9 -60.24 41.87 -13.96
N ALA A 10 -59.69 42.67 -13.07
CA ALA A 10 -59.27 42.36 -11.72
C ALA A 10 -60.43 42.40 -10.72
N MET A 11 -60.32 41.60 -9.65
CA MET A 11 -60.60 42.08 -8.30
C MET A 11 -59.87 41.22 -7.27
N THR A 12 -58.95 41.87 -6.57
CA THR A 12 -58.19 41.42 -5.41
C THR A 12 -59.08 41.30 -4.18
N PHE A 13 -58.97 40.20 -3.41
CA PHE A 13 -58.85 40.26 -1.95
C PHE A 13 -58.09 39.03 -1.44
N THR A 14 -56.99 39.34 -0.74
CA THR A 14 -56.02 38.52 -0.04
C THR A 14 -56.61 37.71 1.12
N VAL A 15 -56.21 36.44 1.23
CA VAL A 15 -55.84 35.86 2.53
C VAL A 15 -54.57 35.03 2.33
N ALA A 16 -53.54 35.39 3.08
CA ALA A 16 -52.19 34.86 3.01
C ALA A 16 -52.12 33.40 3.49
N ALA A 17 -51.40 32.57 2.73
CA ALA A 17 -50.63 31.47 3.27
C ALA A 17 -49.22 31.59 2.67
N PRO A 18 -48.15 31.51 3.46
CA PRO A 18 -46.81 31.75 2.97
C PRO A 18 -46.46 30.65 1.98
N PHE A 19 -46.25 31.05 0.72
CA PHE A 19 -45.34 30.32 -0.16
C PHE A 19 -43.99 30.28 0.55
N VAL A 20 -43.73 29.21 1.28
CA VAL A 20 -42.37 28.74 1.46
C VAL A 20 -41.93 28.34 0.06
N ALA A 21 -41.34 29.31 -0.65
CA ALA A 21 -40.48 29.00 -1.76
C ALA A 21 -39.53 27.92 -1.25
N ILE A 22 -39.61 26.74 -1.85
CA ILE A 22 -38.57 25.72 -1.78
C ILE A 22 -37.37 26.32 -2.52
N ALA A 23 -36.70 27.24 -1.83
CA ALA A 23 -35.42 27.81 -2.16
C ALA A 23 -34.51 27.38 -1.02
N CYS A 24 -33.84 26.24 -1.21
CA CYS A 24 -32.54 25.85 -0.65
C CYS A 24 -32.36 24.33 -0.70
N SER A 25 -32.35 23.75 -1.90
CA SER A 25 -31.65 22.47 -2.16
C SER A 25 -30.48 22.67 -3.12
N THR A 26 -29.87 23.86 -3.09
CA THR A 26 -28.51 24.08 -3.57
C THR A 26 -27.64 24.30 -2.33
N THR A 27 -27.36 23.22 -1.60
CA THR A 27 -26.33 23.24 -0.56
C THR A 27 -25.03 23.64 -1.25
N SER A 28 -24.58 24.85 -0.92
CA SER A 28 -23.45 25.51 -1.53
C SER A 28 -22.20 24.63 -1.52
N SER A 29 -21.63 24.35 -2.68
CA SER A 29 -20.28 23.81 -2.79
C SER A 29 -19.18 24.80 -2.32
N SER A 30 -19.53 25.93 -1.69
CA SER A 30 -18.63 27.07 -1.46
C SER A 30 -18.19 27.34 -0.01
N ASN A 31 -18.60 26.55 1.00
CA ASN A 31 -18.34 26.86 2.42
C ASN A 31 -17.77 25.67 3.24
N ARG A 32 -16.86 24.88 2.66
CA ARG A 32 -16.23 23.75 3.35
C ARG A 32 -14.80 23.53 2.88
N VAL A 33 -13.97 22.92 3.72
CA VAL A 33 -12.67 22.37 3.33
C VAL A 33 -12.91 20.97 2.77
N LEU A 34 -12.71 20.78 1.47
CA LEU A 34 -12.83 19.48 0.83
C LEU A 34 -11.48 18.74 0.87
N PHE A 35 -11.46 17.59 1.53
CA PHE A 35 -10.32 16.68 1.60
C PHE A 35 -10.56 15.48 0.69
N SER A 36 -9.84 15.41 -0.44
CA SER A 36 -10.00 14.36 -1.45
C SER A 36 -8.93 13.27 -1.32
N LEU A 37 -9.35 12.01 -1.36
CA LEU A 37 -8.49 10.83 -1.22
C LEU A 37 -8.85 9.80 -2.31
N ALA A 38 -7.83 9.24 -2.98
CA ALA A 38 -8.04 8.15 -3.94
C ALA A 38 -8.41 6.81 -3.28
N GLN A 39 -8.33 6.72 -1.96
CA GLN A 39 -8.83 5.57 -1.22
C GLN A 39 -10.36 5.59 -1.19
N GLY A 40 -10.97 4.41 -1.31
CA GLY A 40 -12.40 4.21 -1.05
C GLY A 40 -12.77 4.45 0.42
N SER A 41 -14.05 4.67 0.67
CA SER A 41 -14.60 5.01 1.99
C SER A 41 -14.46 3.90 3.06
N GLY A 42 -14.15 2.68 2.63
CA GLY A 42 -14.00 1.49 3.50
C GLY A 42 -12.55 1.13 3.85
N TRP A 43 -11.56 1.87 3.35
CA TRP A 43 -10.15 1.60 3.67
C TRP A 43 -9.78 2.10 5.08
N PRO A 44 -8.77 1.50 5.75
CA PRO A 44 -8.44 1.80 7.15
C PRO A 44 -8.20 3.28 7.45
N LEU A 45 -7.51 4.01 6.56
CA LEU A 45 -7.26 5.44 6.75
C LEU A 45 -8.55 6.26 6.66
N ALA A 46 -9.42 5.97 5.69
CA ALA A 46 -10.73 6.63 5.56
C ALA A 46 -11.62 6.37 6.80
N LEU A 47 -11.65 5.13 7.29
CA LEU A 47 -12.39 4.75 8.50
C LEU A 47 -11.88 5.48 9.75
N SER A 48 -10.57 5.74 9.81
CA SER A 48 -9.91 6.43 10.92
C SER A 48 -10.09 7.96 10.89
N LEU A 49 -9.99 8.58 9.71
CA LEU A 49 -10.09 10.03 9.55
C LEU A 49 -11.50 10.57 9.75
N LYS A 50 -12.53 9.79 9.39
CA LYS A 50 -13.94 10.19 9.54
C LYS A 50 -14.30 10.60 10.98
N PRO A 51 -14.09 9.75 12.01
CA PRO A 51 -14.31 10.14 13.41
C PRO A 51 -13.48 11.35 13.87
N LEU A 52 -12.23 11.47 13.42
CA LEU A 52 -11.35 12.60 13.76
C LEU A 52 -11.91 13.91 13.20
N VAL A 53 -12.30 13.92 11.93
CA VAL A 53 -12.90 15.10 11.30
C VAL A 53 -14.26 15.44 11.90
N LYS A 54 -15.07 14.44 12.24
CA LYS A 54 -16.33 14.68 12.97
C LYS A 54 -16.07 15.40 14.29
N TYR A 55 -15.11 14.92 15.08
CA TYR A 55 -14.71 15.56 16.32
C TYR A 55 -14.21 17.00 16.11
N TYR A 56 -13.36 17.22 15.11
CA TYR A 56 -12.87 18.55 14.76
C TYR A 56 -14.01 19.51 14.42
N ASN A 57 -14.92 19.07 13.54
CA ASN A 57 -16.07 19.86 13.10
C ASN A 57 -17.01 20.21 14.26
N GLU A 58 -17.22 19.30 15.22
CA GLU A 58 -18.09 19.54 16.37
C GLU A 58 -17.45 20.46 17.41
N THR A 59 -16.14 20.28 17.66
CA THR A 59 -15.41 20.96 18.74
C THR A 59 -15.04 22.39 18.37
N PHE A 60 -14.52 22.60 17.16
CA PHE A 60 -13.95 23.89 16.75
C PHE A 60 -14.93 24.77 15.97
N LYS A 61 -16.21 24.40 15.87
CA LYS A 61 -17.21 25.10 15.03
C LYS A 61 -17.37 26.60 15.31
N ASN A 62 -17.09 27.01 16.54
CA ASN A 62 -17.25 28.39 17.00
C ASN A 62 -15.92 29.15 17.04
N ASP A 63 -14.81 28.49 16.69
CA ASP A 63 -13.51 29.14 16.70
C ASP A 63 -13.35 30.10 15.52
N LYS A 64 -12.47 31.08 15.71
CA LYS A 64 -11.95 31.88 14.61
C LYS A 64 -11.34 30.99 13.52
N ASP A 65 -11.59 31.39 12.27
CA ASP A 65 -11.11 30.75 11.05
C ASP A 65 -11.61 29.31 10.84
N PHE A 66 -12.62 28.87 11.61
CA PHE A 66 -13.25 27.57 11.39
C PHE A 66 -13.99 27.48 10.05
N VAL A 67 -13.78 26.37 9.37
CA VAL A 67 -14.56 25.94 8.20
C VAL A 67 -14.78 24.42 8.34
N PRO A 68 -16.01 23.91 8.14
CA PRO A 68 -16.26 22.48 8.25
C PRO A 68 -15.48 21.70 7.20
N VAL A 69 -14.89 20.58 7.60
CA VAL A 69 -14.15 19.68 6.71
C VAL A 69 -15.07 18.56 6.23
N LYS A 70 -15.05 18.25 4.94
CA LYS A 70 -15.76 17.11 4.33
C LYS A 70 -14.82 16.29 3.46
N PHE A 71 -15.15 15.02 3.27
CA PHE A 71 -14.36 14.10 2.46
C PHE A 71 -14.92 13.92 1.06
N GLN A 72 -14.01 13.68 0.12
CA GLN A 72 -14.30 13.11 -1.18
C GLN A 72 -13.46 11.84 -1.36
N PHE A 73 -14.08 10.67 -1.41
CA PHE A 73 -13.39 9.39 -1.57
C PHE A 73 -13.53 8.85 -3.00
N ALA A 74 -12.80 7.78 -3.33
CA ALA A 74 -13.03 7.07 -4.60
C ALA A 74 -14.45 6.48 -4.69
N ASP A 75 -14.97 5.97 -3.58
CA ASP A 75 -16.31 5.38 -3.47
C ASP A 75 -17.04 5.81 -2.20
N ASN A 76 -18.33 5.47 -2.12
CA ASN A 76 -19.13 5.59 -0.90
C ASN A 76 -19.97 4.32 -0.67
N LYS A 77 -19.30 3.19 -0.49
CA LYS A 77 -19.96 1.88 -0.33
C LYS A 77 -20.90 1.82 0.88
N ASN A 78 -20.61 2.61 1.91
CA ASN A 78 -21.41 2.68 3.15
C ASN A 78 -22.55 3.70 3.07
N LYS A 79 -22.75 4.38 1.93
CA LYS A 79 -23.80 5.40 1.70
C LYS A 79 -23.83 6.50 2.77
N ASP A 80 -22.64 6.93 3.20
CA ASP A 80 -22.46 7.99 4.17
C ASP A 80 -22.85 9.35 3.55
N PRO A 81 -23.87 10.06 4.07
CA PRO A 81 -24.38 11.29 3.47
C PRO A 81 -23.39 12.46 3.54
N ASP A 82 -22.34 12.35 4.37
CA ASP A 82 -21.30 13.39 4.51
C ASP A 82 -20.07 13.14 3.62
N VAL A 83 -20.14 12.11 2.77
CA VAL A 83 -19.08 11.73 1.83
C VAL A 83 -19.48 12.04 0.40
N GLU A 84 -18.57 12.68 -0.33
CA GLU A 84 -18.63 12.82 -1.78
C GLU A 84 -17.75 11.78 -2.48
N THR A 85 -17.99 11.57 -3.78
CA THR A 85 -17.27 10.55 -4.56
C THR A 85 -16.70 11.11 -5.86
N HIS A 86 -15.53 10.61 -6.28
CA HIS A 86 -14.93 10.97 -7.57
C HIS A 86 -14.61 9.76 -8.48
N ASN A 87 -14.75 8.51 -8.02
CA ASN A 87 -14.50 7.28 -8.79
C ASN A 87 -13.07 7.14 -9.36
N ILE A 88 -12.06 7.66 -8.66
CA ILE A 88 -10.64 7.55 -9.06
C ILE A 88 -9.89 6.81 -7.94
N TYR A 89 -9.30 5.65 -8.23
CA TYR A 89 -8.61 4.84 -7.21
C TYR A 89 -7.08 5.00 -7.22
N SER A 90 -6.56 5.82 -8.13
CA SER A 90 -5.13 6.14 -8.23
C SER A 90 -4.89 7.57 -7.74
N GLU A 91 -3.97 7.74 -6.79
CA GLU A 91 -3.57 9.05 -6.28
C GLU A 91 -3.03 9.96 -7.38
N PHE A 92 -2.18 9.43 -8.26
CA PHE A 92 -1.65 10.20 -9.38
C PHE A 92 -2.76 10.63 -10.35
N SER A 93 -3.73 9.76 -10.63
CA SER A 93 -4.88 10.12 -11.46
C SER A 93 -5.78 11.18 -10.80
N LEU A 94 -5.93 11.14 -9.47
CA LEU A 94 -6.64 12.17 -8.73
C LEU A 94 -5.90 13.52 -8.83
N ILE A 95 -4.58 13.52 -8.63
CA ILE A 95 -3.72 14.71 -8.82
C ILE A 95 -3.88 15.28 -10.23
N LYS A 96 -3.83 14.44 -11.27
CA LYS A 96 -4.05 14.86 -12.67
C LYS A 96 -5.42 15.49 -12.87
N LYS A 97 -6.47 14.89 -12.29
CA LYS A 97 -7.82 15.45 -12.42
C LYS A 97 -7.93 16.82 -11.75
N VAL A 98 -7.26 16.99 -10.61
CA VAL A 98 -7.21 18.29 -9.94
C VAL A 98 -6.44 19.30 -10.78
N LYS A 99 -5.28 18.94 -11.35
CA LYS A 99 -4.53 19.80 -12.28
C LYS A 99 -5.38 20.22 -13.48
N GLU A 100 -6.08 19.28 -14.13
CA GLU A 100 -7.00 19.58 -15.23
C GLU A 100 -8.08 20.59 -14.80
N ASN A 101 -8.66 20.45 -13.60
CA ASN A 101 -9.62 21.41 -13.06
C ASN A 101 -8.99 22.80 -12.83
N MET A 102 -7.70 22.89 -12.49
CA MET A 102 -6.97 24.16 -12.36
C MET A 102 -6.79 24.82 -13.73
N GLU A 103 -6.30 24.07 -14.71
CA GLU A 103 -6.02 24.54 -16.08
C GLU A 103 -7.29 24.97 -16.83
N THR A 104 -8.41 24.28 -16.59
CA THR A 104 -9.72 24.59 -17.19
C THR A 104 -10.49 25.67 -16.44
N GLY A 105 -9.97 26.19 -15.32
CA GLY A 105 -10.62 27.22 -14.52
C GLY A 105 -11.83 26.73 -13.71
N ASN A 106 -12.02 25.41 -13.55
CA ASN A 106 -13.09 24.80 -12.76
C ASN A 106 -12.78 24.86 -11.24
N THR A 107 -12.63 26.08 -10.73
CA THR A 107 -12.24 26.34 -9.33
C THR A 107 -13.23 25.81 -8.29
N LYS A 108 -14.51 25.65 -8.66
CA LYS A 108 -15.55 25.06 -7.79
C LYS A 108 -15.34 23.57 -7.51
N ALA A 109 -14.62 22.87 -8.39
CA ALA A 109 -14.32 21.44 -8.25
C ALA A 109 -12.95 21.18 -7.62
N LEU A 110 -12.20 22.22 -7.25
CA LEU A 110 -10.89 22.06 -6.63
C LEU A 110 -11.04 21.64 -5.17
N PRO A 111 -10.39 20.54 -4.74
CA PRO A 111 -10.29 20.24 -3.33
C PRO A 111 -9.34 21.22 -2.65
N ASN A 112 -9.53 21.39 -1.34
CA ASN A 112 -8.63 22.19 -0.50
C ASN A 112 -7.40 21.38 -0.07
N ILE A 113 -7.57 20.07 0.04
CA ILE A 113 -6.55 19.12 0.48
C ILE A 113 -6.64 17.89 -0.41
N ILE A 114 -5.51 17.46 -0.96
CA ILE A 114 -5.39 16.16 -1.63
C ILE A 114 -4.54 15.28 -0.72
N LEU A 115 -4.98 14.04 -0.48
CA LEU A 115 -4.08 12.98 -0.07
C LEU A 115 -3.53 12.32 -1.33
N GLY A 116 -2.24 12.45 -1.57
CA GLY A 116 -1.64 11.94 -2.79
C GLY A 116 -0.16 11.61 -2.67
N ALA A 117 0.35 10.97 -3.71
CA ALA A 117 1.72 10.52 -3.79
C ALA A 117 2.69 11.70 -3.69
N GLN A 118 3.92 11.43 -3.26
CA GLN A 118 4.96 12.42 -3.01
C GLN A 118 5.20 13.39 -4.19
N SER A 119 5.15 12.87 -5.41
CA SER A 119 5.30 13.63 -6.65
C SER A 119 4.11 14.54 -6.98
N GLY A 120 2.99 14.43 -6.26
CA GLY A 120 1.79 15.22 -6.52
C GLY A 120 2.00 16.72 -6.31
N ALA A 121 2.76 17.10 -5.29
CA ALA A 121 3.09 18.51 -5.08
C ALA A 121 3.90 19.07 -6.25
N TYR A 122 4.81 18.29 -6.84
CA TYR A 122 5.54 18.68 -8.05
C TYR A 122 4.59 19.01 -9.21
N VAL A 123 3.62 18.15 -9.49
CA VAL A 123 2.65 18.32 -10.58
C VAL A 123 1.77 19.55 -10.36
N ILE A 124 1.24 19.74 -9.15
CA ILE A 124 0.40 20.89 -8.80
C ILE A 124 1.18 22.21 -8.78
N ASN A 125 2.47 22.19 -8.42
CA ASN A 125 3.29 23.41 -8.38
C ASN A 125 3.47 24.07 -9.76
N GLN A 126 3.28 23.32 -10.85
CA GLN A 126 3.36 23.86 -12.21
C GLN A 126 2.35 25.00 -12.45
N ASP A 127 1.22 24.98 -11.73
CA ASP A 127 0.18 26.01 -11.77
C ASP A 127 0.27 27.01 -10.60
N GLN A 128 1.31 26.89 -9.76
CA GLN A 128 1.55 27.73 -8.58
C GLN A 128 0.36 27.79 -7.60
N LYS A 129 -0.37 26.67 -7.47
CA LYS A 129 -1.59 26.54 -6.64
C LYS A 129 -1.35 25.86 -5.30
N LEU A 130 -0.11 25.68 -4.85
CA LEU A 130 0.16 25.10 -3.53
C LEU A 130 -0.07 26.14 -2.42
N LEU A 131 -0.66 25.72 -1.31
CA LEU A 131 -0.89 26.56 -0.14
C LEU A 131 0.25 26.39 0.86
N ASP A 132 0.98 27.48 1.14
CA ASP A 132 2.01 27.53 2.19
C ASP A 132 1.36 27.50 3.57
N VAL A 133 1.78 26.56 4.42
CA VAL A 133 1.28 26.35 5.78
C VAL A 133 2.35 26.51 6.86
N SER A 134 3.55 26.98 6.49
CA SER A 134 4.69 27.14 7.42
C SER A 134 4.40 28.12 8.56
N ASP A 135 3.54 29.11 8.33
CA ASP A 135 3.05 30.06 9.34
C ASP A 135 2.25 29.39 10.47
N GLN A 136 1.84 28.13 10.29
CA GLN A 136 1.18 27.32 11.32
C GLN A 136 2.16 26.42 12.11
N GLY A 137 3.46 26.51 11.86
CA GLY A 137 4.48 25.64 12.44
C GLY A 137 4.58 24.26 11.77
N ILE A 138 4.03 24.14 10.55
CA ILE A 138 4.16 22.93 9.72
C ILE A 138 5.29 23.18 8.72
N ASP A 139 6.51 22.89 9.16
CA ASP A 139 7.75 23.01 8.39
C ASP A 139 8.65 21.78 8.60
N LYS A 140 9.85 21.79 8.03
CA LYS A 140 10.82 20.67 8.17
C LYS A 140 11.08 20.23 9.61
N ASN A 141 11.05 21.13 10.58
CA ASN A 141 11.40 20.84 11.96
C ASN A 141 10.36 19.96 12.67
N LEU A 142 9.13 19.90 12.13
CA LEU A 142 8.05 19.08 12.67
C LEU A 142 8.25 17.58 12.39
N PHE A 143 8.97 17.23 11.33
CA PHE A 143 9.09 15.86 10.81
C PHE A 143 10.47 15.25 11.05
N SER A 144 10.58 13.91 10.96
CA SER A 144 11.87 13.21 10.90
C SER A 144 12.76 13.84 9.83
N SER A 145 14.06 14.01 10.10
CA SER A 145 14.94 14.79 9.21
C SER A 145 15.05 14.16 7.82
N LYS A 146 15.18 12.83 7.75
CA LYS A 146 15.29 12.09 6.49
C LYS A 146 14.02 12.15 5.66
N ILE A 147 12.86 12.09 6.31
CA ILE A 147 11.56 12.22 5.64
C ILE A 147 11.32 13.67 5.21
N ALA A 148 11.60 14.65 6.08
CA ALA A 148 11.48 16.07 5.76
C ALA A 148 12.33 16.44 4.53
N ASP A 149 13.56 15.93 4.45
CA ASP A 149 14.44 16.15 3.30
C ASP A 149 13.88 15.52 2.03
N LEU A 150 13.41 14.28 2.10
CA LEU A 150 12.76 13.57 1.00
C LEU A 150 11.56 14.37 0.44
N HIS A 151 10.77 15.01 1.30
CA HIS A 151 9.55 15.73 0.93
C HIS A 151 9.77 17.21 0.57
N SER A 152 10.94 17.75 0.85
CA SER A 152 11.26 19.15 0.62
C SER A 152 11.76 19.48 -0.78
N VAL A 153 12.14 18.46 -1.55
CA VAL A 153 12.70 18.65 -2.88
C VAL A 153 11.54 18.77 -3.88
N LEU A 154 11.17 20.01 -4.18
CA LEU A 154 10.16 20.35 -5.18
C LEU A 154 10.74 21.22 -6.29
N ALA A 155 10.19 21.07 -7.49
CA ALA A 155 10.60 21.84 -8.64
C ALA A 155 10.37 23.34 -8.44
N GLY A 156 11.40 24.16 -8.68
CA GLY A 156 11.30 25.62 -8.76
C GLY A 156 11.28 26.33 -7.40
N GLN A 157 11.50 25.61 -6.29
CA GLN A 157 11.58 26.19 -4.96
C GLN A 157 13.03 26.34 -4.52
N SER A 158 13.43 27.58 -4.22
CA SER A 158 14.73 27.89 -3.63
C SER A 158 14.75 27.66 -2.11
N ASP A 159 13.59 27.78 -1.46
CA ASP A 159 13.45 27.61 -0.01
C ASP A 159 13.01 26.18 0.32
N THR A 160 13.98 25.34 0.66
CA THR A 160 13.74 23.96 1.09
C THR A 160 13.18 23.86 2.51
N ASN A 161 13.01 24.96 3.25
CA ASN A 161 12.41 24.90 4.59
C ASN A 161 10.87 24.76 4.53
N LYS A 162 10.25 25.12 3.40
CA LYS A 162 8.82 24.98 3.18
C LYS A 162 8.50 23.56 2.70
N LEU A 163 7.46 22.96 3.29
CA LEU A 163 6.94 21.67 2.87
C LEU A 163 5.57 21.86 2.23
N TYR A 164 5.47 21.64 0.92
CA TYR A 164 4.18 21.62 0.22
C TYR A 164 3.70 20.22 -0.13
N ASN A 165 4.61 19.25 -0.08
CA ASN A 165 4.29 17.85 0.09
C ASN A 165 4.48 17.54 1.57
N ILE A 166 3.41 17.54 2.36
CA ILE A 166 3.52 17.41 3.81
C ILE A 166 3.45 15.92 4.16
N PRO A 167 4.49 15.34 4.78
CA PRO A 167 4.47 13.94 5.20
C PRO A 167 3.28 13.66 6.11
N PHE A 168 2.44 12.67 5.79
CA PHE A 168 1.21 12.44 6.55
C PHE A 168 1.09 11.02 7.06
N ASP A 169 0.87 10.06 6.17
CA ASP A 169 0.71 8.67 6.54
C ASP A 169 1.84 7.85 5.94
N ASN A 170 2.55 7.13 6.80
CA ASN A 170 3.60 6.21 6.39
C ASN A 170 3.18 4.79 6.74
N ALA A 171 3.44 3.87 5.80
CA ALA A 171 3.26 2.44 5.98
C ALA A 171 4.36 1.68 5.23
N ASP A 172 4.72 0.50 5.73
CA ASP A 172 5.55 -0.44 4.97
C ASP A 172 4.64 -1.05 3.90
N THR A 173 4.92 -0.79 2.61
CA THR A 173 4.18 -1.35 1.46
C THR A 173 4.59 -2.80 1.16
N ASP A 174 5.74 -3.23 1.67
CA ASP A 174 6.38 -4.50 1.37
C ASP A 174 6.81 -5.26 2.64
N SER A 175 6.03 -5.12 3.72
CA SER A 175 6.19 -6.00 4.88
C SER A 175 6.08 -7.48 4.49
N VAL A 176 6.84 -8.35 5.16
CA VAL A 176 6.82 -9.78 4.84
C VAL A 176 5.74 -10.48 5.64
N HIS A 177 4.81 -11.12 4.93
CA HIS A 177 3.71 -11.88 5.53
C HIS A 177 3.96 -13.37 5.27
N PHE A 178 3.77 -14.20 6.27
CA PHE A 178 3.96 -15.65 6.20
C PHE A 178 2.68 -16.37 6.57
N ASN A 179 2.27 -17.34 5.76
CA ASN A 179 1.32 -18.38 6.17
C ASN A 179 2.12 -19.54 6.79
N LEU A 180 2.11 -19.63 8.11
CA LEU A 180 2.97 -20.54 8.88
C LEU A 180 2.70 -22.02 8.57
N LYS A 181 1.46 -22.38 8.21
CA LYS A 181 1.10 -23.74 7.79
C LYS A 181 1.69 -24.11 6.44
N LEU A 182 1.63 -23.18 5.48
CA LEU A 182 2.25 -23.37 4.17
C LEU A 182 3.78 -23.34 4.27
N MET A 183 4.35 -22.51 5.14
CA MET A 183 5.78 -22.51 5.43
C MET A 183 6.23 -23.86 6.00
N LYS A 184 5.48 -24.47 6.93
CA LYS A 184 5.76 -25.83 7.41
C LYS A 184 5.79 -26.83 6.27
N LYS A 185 4.75 -26.84 5.44
CA LYS A 185 4.64 -27.73 4.28
C LYS A 185 5.82 -27.55 3.31
N MET A 186 6.23 -26.32 3.08
CA MET A 186 7.40 -25.99 2.25
C MET A 186 8.68 -26.53 2.87
N PHE A 187 8.93 -26.29 4.17
CA PHE A 187 10.11 -26.81 4.87
C PHE A 187 10.17 -28.34 4.85
N ASP A 188 9.06 -29.02 5.09
CA ASP A 188 8.98 -30.49 5.05
C ASP A 188 9.30 -31.03 3.66
N LEU A 189 8.78 -30.39 2.61
CA LEU A 189 9.09 -30.78 1.23
C LEU A 189 10.56 -30.51 0.89
N ILE A 190 11.13 -29.38 1.34
CA ILE A 190 12.55 -29.07 1.16
C ILE A 190 13.42 -30.16 1.80
N GLU A 191 13.20 -30.48 3.08
CA GLU A 191 13.96 -31.51 3.78
C GLU A 191 13.79 -32.89 3.14
N LYS A 192 12.55 -33.25 2.75
CA LYS A 192 12.24 -34.50 2.04
C LYS A 192 12.94 -34.59 0.67
N GLY A 193 13.08 -33.47 -0.02
CA GLY A 193 13.77 -33.34 -1.30
C GLY A 193 15.30 -33.17 -1.16
N GLY A 194 15.86 -33.31 0.04
CA GLY A 194 17.30 -33.28 0.31
C GLY A 194 17.87 -31.93 0.72
N GLY A 195 17.06 -30.87 0.75
CA GLY A 195 17.48 -29.55 1.22
C GLY A 195 17.61 -29.47 2.74
N THR A 196 17.96 -28.29 3.25
CA THR A 196 18.18 -28.08 4.69
C THR A 196 17.47 -26.82 5.19
N VAL A 197 16.95 -26.88 6.42
CA VAL A 197 16.30 -25.75 7.09
C VAL A 197 16.95 -25.52 8.45
N GLU A 198 17.46 -24.32 8.66
CA GLU A 198 18.05 -23.95 9.95
C GLU A 198 16.96 -23.81 11.03
N LYS A 199 16.98 -24.69 12.02
CA LYS A 199 15.97 -24.73 13.09
C LYS A 199 16.07 -23.58 14.10
N SER A 200 17.20 -22.85 14.08
CA SER A 200 17.44 -21.71 14.97
C SER A 200 16.63 -20.47 14.55
N LEU A 201 16.20 -20.41 13.28
CA LEU A 201 15.53 -19.26 12.68
C LEU A 201 14.24 -18.91 13.40
N GLU A 202 13.96 -17.61 13.52
CA GLU A 202 12.72 -17.13 14.14
C GLU A 202 11.49 -17.69 13.39
N ILE A 203 11.48 -17.61 12.06
CA ILE A 203 10.36 -18.13 11.27
C ILE A 203 10.15 -19.63 11.49
N TYR A 204 11.21 -20.42 11.64
CA TYR A 204 11.10 -21.84 11.96
C TYR A 204 10.44 -22.06 13.32
N LYS A 205 10.84 -21.29 14.34
CA LYS A 205 10.23 -21.33 15.68
C LYS A 205 8.76 -20.91 15.65
N LYS A 206 8.39 -19.90 14.87
CA LYS A 206 6.99 -19.46 14.68
C LYS A 206 6.16 -20.55 14.01
N VAL A 207 6.71 -21.21 12.99
CA VAL A 207 6.10 -22.35 12.31
C VAL A 207 5.84 -23.50 13.30
N GLU A 208 6.85 -23.89 14.08
CA GLU A 208 6.71 -24.94 15.11
C GLU A 208 5.69 -24.59 16.19
N ALA A 209 5.60 -23.31 16.60
CA ALA A 209 4.60 -22.86 17.55
C ALA A 209 3.19 -22.93 16.95
N SER A 210 3.02 -22.50 15.69
CA SER A 210 1.75 -22.57 14.96
C SER A 210 1.25 -24.01 14.80
N GLU A 211 2.13 -24.97 14.52
CA GLU A 211 1.77 -26.39 14.42
C GLU A 211 1.23 -26.99 15.72
N LYS A 212 1.68 -26.48 16.87
CA LYS A 212 1.25 -26.93 18.20
C LYS A 212 0.02 -26.18 18.71
N ASP A 213 -0.36 -25.08 18.06
CA ASP A 213 -1.48 -24.24 18.48
C ASP A 213 -2.81 -24.77 17.91
N THR A 214 -3.72 -25.16 18.81
CA THR A 214 -5.06 -25.64 18.45
C THR A 214 -6.03 -24.54 18.03
N LYS A 215 -5.64 -23.26 18.16
CA LYS A 215 -6.45 -22.11 17.73
C LYS A 215 -6.25 -21.75 16.25
N GLY A 216 -5.24 -22.33 15.59
CA GLY A 216 -5.02 -22.20 14.15
C GLY A 216 -5.92 -23.09 13.31
N ASN A 217 -5.91 -22.88 12.00
CA ASN A 217 -6.56 -23.76 11.03
C ASN A 217 -5.53 -24.62 10.28
N LYS A 218 -5.99 -25.75 9.72
CA LYS A 218 -5.17 -26.58 8.83
C LYS A 218 -5.19 -26.00 7.42
N ILE A 219 -4.23 -26.42 6.59
CA ILE A 219 -4.28 -26.14 5.15
C ILE A 219 -5.57 -26.76 4.58
N PRO A 220 -6.48 -25.97 3.98
CA PRO A 220 -7.75 -26.47 3.45
C PRO A 220 -7.53 -27.54 2.39
N GLU A 221 -8.37 -28.57 2.33
CA GLU A 221 -8.26 -29.65 1.34
C GLU A 221 -8.26 -29.12 -0.10
N LYS A 222 -9.03 -28.06 -0.36
CA LYS A 222 -9.08 -27.37 -1.65
C LYS A 222 -7.80 -26.62 -2.03
N SER A 223 -6.82 -26.44 -1.15
CA SER A 223 -5.56 -25.76 -1.50
C SER A 223 -4.65 -26.68 -2.31
N ILE A 224 -4.11 -26.18 -3.44
CA ILE A 224 -3.17 -26.94 -4.28
C ILE A 224 -1.91 -27.40 -3.53
N TRP A 225 -1.56 -26.74 -2.43
CA TRP A 225 -0.45 -27.11 -1.56
C TRP A 225 -0.53 -28.54 -1.03
N ASN A 226 -1.74 -29.08 -0.85
CA ASN A 226 -1.96 -30.47 -0.44
C ASN A 226 -1.64 -31.49 -1.55
N ALA A 227 -1.65 -31.05 -2.81
CA ALA A 227 -1.30 -31.85 -3.97
C ALA A 227 0.20 -31.79 -4.31
N LEU A 228 1.02 -31.02 -3.59
CA LEU A 228 2.45 -30.92 -3.89
C LEU A 228 3.24 -32.10 -3.31
N LYS A 229 4.13 -32.65 -4.15
CA LYS A 229 5.16 -33.62 -3.75
C LYS A 229 6.50 -33.26 -4.39
N VAL A 230 7.60 -33.73 -3.80
CA VAL A 230 8.93 -33.56 -4.40
C VAL A 230 9.07 -34.43 -5.64
N LYS A 231 9.77 -33.93 -6.67
CA LYS A 231 10.06 -34.71 -7.89
C LYS A 231 10.98 -35.89 -7.60
N THR A 232 11.93 -35.71 -6.68
CA THR A 232 12.87 -36.75 -6.28
C THR A 232 13.13 -36.63 -4.79
N GLU A 233 12.77 -37.68 -4.05
CA GLU A 233 13.05 -37.78 -2.62
C GLU A 233 14.56 -38.00 -2.38
N LYS A 234 15.02 -37.63 -1.19
CA LYS A 234 16.37 -37.96 -0.74
C LYS A 234 16.50 -39.47 -0.54
N ASN A 235 17.45 -40.11 -1.23
CA ASN A 235 17.75 -41.53 -1.06
C ASN A 235 19.09 -41.74 -0.34
N GLY A 236 19.04 -42.02 0.97
CA GLY A 236 20.22 -42.35 1.78
C GLY A 236 21.19 -41.19 2.05
N SER A 237 22.48 -41.50 2.17
CA SER A 237 23.57 -40.55 2.50
C SER A 237 24.09 -39.76 1.29
N ASN A 238 23.66 -40.10 0.08
CA ASN A 238 24.10 -39.43 -1.14
C ASN A 238 23.33 -38.11 -1.33
N ASP A 239 24.04 -37.11 -1.85
CA ASP A 239 23.57 -35.75 -2.16
C ASP A 239 22.58 -35.76 -3.35
N SER A 240 21.47 -36.47 -3.15
CA SER A 240 20.40 -36.79 -4.09
C SER A 240 19.09 -36.19 -3.59
N GLY A 241 18.24 -35.77 -4.52
CA GLY A 241 16.97 -35.13 -4.23
C GLY A 241 16.76 -33.86 -5.04
N SER A 242 15.50 -33.54 -5.34
CA SER A 242 15.14 -32.44 -6.25
C SER A 242 15.25 -31.05 -5.61
N LEU A 243 15.48 -30.96 -4.30
CA LEU A 243 15.58 -29.71 -3.54
C LEU A 243 16.88 -29.59 -2.73
N LYS A 244 17.89 -30.43 -3.00
CA LYS A 244 19.17 -30.47 -2.28
C LYS A 244 19.94 -29.16 -2.25
N ASP A 245 19.77 -28.32 -3.27
CA ASP A 245 20.47 -27.03 -3.39
C ASP A 245 19.79 -25.90 -2.60
N ILE A 246 18.69 -26.19 -1.88
CA ILE A 246 18.00 -25.24 -1.02
C ILE A 246 18.54 -25.37 0.40
N LYS A 247 19.09 -24.27 0.90
CA LYS A 247 19.49 -24.07 2.30
C LYS A 247 18.74 -22.86 2.84
N ILE A 248 17.82 -23.08 3.78
CA ILE A 248 17.07 -22.01 4.42
C ILE A 248 17.87 -21.54 5.64
N THR A 249 18.36 -20.30 5.53
CA THR A 249 19.13 -19.59 6.56
C THR A 249 18.49 -18.23 6.82
N LYS A 250 19.09 -17.43 7.70
CA LYS A 250 18.61 -16.07 8.00
C LYS A 250 18.59 -15.19 6.75
N GLU A 251 19.63 -15.26 5.93
CA GLU A 251 19.82 -14.48 4.70
C GLU A 251 18.75 -14.78 3.63
N THR A 252 18.04 -15.91 3.75
CA THR A 252 16.97 -16.30 2.83
C THR A 252 15.82 -15.29 2.84
N PHE A 253 15.53 -14.69 4.00
CA PHE A 253 14.41 -13.76 4.19
C PHE A 253 14.85 -12.29 4.30
N GLU A 254 16.12 -11.99 4.03
CA GLU A 254 16.68 -10.62 4.16
C GLU A 254 16.69 -9.83 2.83
N SER A 255 16.38 -10.45 1.68
CA SER A 255 16.37 -9.75 0.39
C SER A 255 15.31 -10.26 -0.58
N ILE A 256 14.82 -9.37 -1.46
CA ILE A 256 13.84 -9.70 -2.51
C ILE A 256 14.43 -10.78 -3.43
N GLN A 257 15.70 -10.65 -3.82
CA GLN A 257 16.40 -11.64 -4.63
C GLN A 257 16.37 -13.03 -3.98
N SER A 258 16.73 -13.13 -2.69
CA SER A 258 16.74 -14.42 -1.96
C SER A 258 15.35 -15.05 -1.87
N LEU A 259 14.30 -14.26 -1.67
CA LEU A 259 12.91 -14.74 -1.69
C LEU A 259 12.51 -15.28 -3.06
N ARG A 260 12.81 -14.56 -4.15
CA ARG A 260 12.55 -14.99 -5.52
C ARG A 260 13.31 -16.28 -5.85
N ASP A 261 14.58 -16.36 -5.45
CA ASP A 261 15.43 -17.52 -5.65
C ASP A 261 14.91 -18.75 -4.91
N LEU A 262 14.48 -18.59 -3.64
CA LEU A 262 13.82 -19.65 -2.87
C LEU A 262 12.56 -20.15 -3.61
N ALA A 263 11.66 -19.23 -3.98
CA ALA A 263 10.41 -19.56 -4.63
C ALA A 263 10.63 -20.30 -5.97
N SER A 264 11.56 -19.80 -6.80
CA SER A 264 11.94 -20.39 -8.08
C SER A 264 12.49 -21.79 -7.92
N LYS A 265 13.47 -21.98 -7.01
CA LYS A 265 14.09 -23.28 -6.73
C LYS A 265 13.08 -24.28 -6.16
N PHE A 266 12.22 -23.84 -5.24
CA PHE A 266 11.20 -24.70 -4.65
C PHE A 266 10.24 -25.25 -5.72
N VAL A 267 9.68 -24.39 -6.56
CA VAL A 267 8.80 -24.82 -7.66
C VAL A 267 9.54 -25.69 -8.67
N GLY A 268 10.83 -25.42 -8.91
CA GLY A 268 11.68 -26.26 -9.75
C GLY A 268 11.82 -27.72 -9.26
N GLY A 269 11.77 -27.95 -7.94
CA GLY A 269 11.96 -29.27 -7.33
C GLY A 269 10.68 -30.00 -6.89
N VAL A 270 9.50 -29.42 -7.09
CA VAL A 270 8.20 -30.06 -6.77
C VAL A 270 7.34 -30.30 -8.02
N GLU A 271 6.37 -31.20 -7.90
CA GLU A 271 5.35 -31.46 -8.90
C GLU A 271 3.96 -31.59 -8.27
N ILE A 272 2.92 -31.44 -9.10
CA ILE A 272 1.54 -31.64 -8.69
C ILE A 272 1.22 -33.13 -8.80
N ASP A 273 0.72 -33.70 -7.71
CA ASP A 273 0.07 -35.01 -7.66
C ASP A 273 -1.34 -34.91 -8.28
N PRO A 274 -1.56 -35.39 -9.51
CA PRO A 274 -2.80 -35.15 -10.22
C PRO A 274 -4.00 -35.94 -9.68
N GLU A 275 -3.79 -36.84 -8.72
CA GLU A 275 -4.85 -37.58 -8.02
C GLU A 275 -5.43 -36.78 -6.86
N LYS A 276 -4.72 -35.77 -6.38
CA LYS A 276 -5.14 -34.89 -5.28
C LYS A 276 -5.76 -33.57 -5.75
N ILE A 277 -5.98 -33.45 -7.06
CA ILE A 277 -6.58 -32.27 -7.68
C ILE A 277 -8.05 -32.57 -8.00
N SER A 278 -8.94 -31.66 -7.62
CA SER A 278 -10.35 -31.66 -7.98
C SER A 278 -10.71 -30.34 -8.69
N ASN A 279 -11.95 -30.26 -9.19
CA ASN A 279 -12.47 -29.03 -9.81
C ASN A 279 -12.51 -27.85 -8.80
N ASP A 280 -12.67 -28.15 -7.52
CA ASP A 280 -12.70 -27.15 -6.44
C ASP A 280 -11.31 -26.73 -5.96
N THR A 281 -10.24 -27.38 -6.43
CA THR A 281 -8.88 -27.01 -6.05
C THR A 281 -8.59 -25.55 -6.43
N ILE A 282 -8.02 -24.80 -5.50
CA ILE A 282 -7.60 -23.41 -5.66
C ILE A 282 -6.11 -23.41 -6.01
N SER A 283 -5.76 -22.75 -7.12
CA SER A 283 -4.37 -22.48 -7.51
C SER A 283 -3.63 -21.68 -6.44
N GLY A 284 -2.31 -21.79 -6.43
CA GLY A 284 -1.47 -21.13 -5.43
C GLY A 284 -0.09 -20.78 -5.94
N GLU A 285 0.67 -20.13 -5.08
CA GLU A 285 2.02 -19.67 -5.37
C GLU A 285 2.90 -19.79 -4.14
N VAL A 286 4.21 -19.81 -4.31
CA VAL A 286 5.12 -19.70 -3.16
C VAL A 286 5.12 -18.27 -2.63
N PHE A 287 5.30 -17.31 -3.54
CA PHE A 287 5.58 -15.92 -3.22
C PHE A 287 4.59 -14.96 -3.92
N SER A 288 3.82 -14.17 -3.17
CA SER A 288 3.05 -13.06 -3.76
C SER A 288 3.69 -11.70 -3.49
N ILE A 289 3.51 -10.76 -4.41
CA ILE A 289 4.12 -9.42 -4.32
C ILE A 289 3.05 -8.37 -4.67
N ASP A 290 2.68 -7.56 -3.67
CA ASP A 290 1.96 -6.31 -3.89
C ASP A 290 2.91 -5.23 -4.43
N TYR A 291 2.39 -4.26 -5.18
CA TYR A 291 3.16 -3.12 -5.70
C TYR A 291 4.46 -3.53 -6.41
N GLN A 292 4.36 -4.54 -7.28
CA GLN A 292 5.52 -5.16 -7.92
C GLN A 292 6.46 -4.19 -8.64
N GLU A 293 5.95 -3.09 -9.18
CA GLU A 293 6.78 -2.03 -9.77
C GLU A 293 7.70 -1.36 -8.76
N ASP A 294 7.21 -1.11 -7.54
CA ASP A 294 7.97 -0.48 -6.46
C ASP A 294 9.02 -1.46 -5.95
N GLU A 295 8.68 -2.73 -5.75
CA GLU A 295 9.63 -3.77 -5.36
C GLU A 295 10.72 -4.00 -6.42
N PHE A 296 10.35 -3.93 -7.70
CA PHE A 296 11.29 -3.97 -8.80
C PHE A 296 12.24 -2.76 -8.75
N TYR A 297 11.70 -1.55 -8.53
CA TYR A 297 12.51 -0.35 -8.37
C TYR A 297 13.37 -0.38 -7.12
N LYS A 298 12.92 -0.98 -6.03
CA LYS A 298 13.67 -1.13 -4.78
C LYS A 298 14.90 -2.01 -5.00
N GLU A 299 14.70 -3.15 -5.66
CA GLU A 299 15.80 -4.05 -6.03
C GLU A 299 16.74 -3.38 -7.06
N LEU A 300 16.23 -2.65 -8.05
CA LEU A 300 17.05 -1.91 -9.01
C LEU A 300 17.90 -0.83 -8.33
N HIS A 301 17.32 -0.05 -7.43
CA HIS A 301 18.05 0.97 -6.68
C HIS A 301 19.18 0.40 -5.82
N SER A 302 19.05 -0.85 -5.38
CA SER A 302 20.12 -1.52 -4.62
C SER A 302 21.32 -1.96 -5.48
N ARG A 303 21.16 -1.98 -6.81
CA ARG A 303 22.17 -2.42 -7.79
C ARG A 303 22.89 -1.28 -8.50
N ILE A 304 22.40 -0.05 -8.35
CA ILE A 304 23.00 1.14 -8.96
C ILE A 304 23.69 2.00 -7.91
N ASP A 305 24.45 3.00 -8.35
CA ASP A 305 25.15 3.95 -7.49
C ASP A 305 24.19 4.61 -6.49
N GLN A 306 24.59 4.68 -5.21
CA GLN A 306 23.80 5.27 -4.13
C GLN A 306 23.45 6.76 -4.35
N SER A 307 24.25 7.48 -5.13
CA SER A 307 23.99 8.87 -5.49
C SER A 307 22.99 9.04 -6.64
N LYS A 308 22.65 7.97 -7.36
CA LYS A 308 21.72 8.00 -8.51
C LYS A 308 20.33 7.51 -8.12
N SER A 309 19.31 8.02 -8.79
CA SER A 309 17.94 7.50 -8.80
C SER A 309 17.51 7.19 -10.24
N ILE A 310 16.59 6.24 -10.43
CA ILE A 310 16.07 5.90 -11.76
C ILE A 310 15.25 7.05 -12.37
N PHE A 311 14.60 7.85 -11.52
CA PHE A 311 13.89 9.08 -11.87
C PHE A 311 14.16 10.13 -10.79
N GLU A 312 14.71 11.27 -11.18
CA GLU A 312 15.01 12.38 -10.26
C GLU A 312 14.62 13.72 -10.89
N LEU A 313 14.37 14.74 -10.08
CA LEU A 313 14.17 16.10 -10.59
C LEU A 313 15.53 16.72 -10.93
N GLU A 314 15.61 17.38 -12.09
CA GLU A 314 16.79 18.15 -12.46
C GLU A 314 17.02 19.29 -11.45
N LYS A 315 18.27 19.47 -11.01
CA LYS A 315 18.66 20.63 -10.21
C LYS A 315 18.75 21.85 -11.13
N GLU A 316 17.66 22.58 -11.33
CA GLU A 316 17.69 23.79 -12.17
C GLU A 316 18.19 25.05 -11.45
N LYS A 317 18.64 26.01 -12.27
CA LYS A 317 18.92 27.40 -11.88
C LYS A 317 17.61 28.08 -11.48
N ALA A 318 17.67 29.05 -10.56
CA ALA A 318 16.52 29.79 -10.04
C ALA A 318 15.53 30.25 -11.15
N ASN A 319 14.22 30.14 -10.87
CA ASN A 319 13.10 30.62 -11.70
C ASN A 319 12.71 29.80 -12.95
N LYS A 320 13.09 28.52 -13.03
CA LYS A 320 12.50 27.59 -14.00
C LYS A 320 11.88 26.38 -13.29
N ILE A 321 10.98 25.67 -13.97
CA ILE A 321 10.33 24.46 -13.47
C ILE A 321 11.20 23.26 -13.88
N PRO A 322 11.91 22.61 -12.94
CA PRO A 322 12.61 21.36 -13.16
C PRO A 322 11.81 20.31 -13.91
N LYS A 323 12.51 19.64 -14.81
CA LYS A 323 12.01 18.47 -15.52
C LYS A 323 12.41 17.20 -14.77
N VAL A 324 11.67 16.13 -15.01
CA VAL A 324 12.09 14.80 -14.59
C VAL A 324 13.25 14.35 -15.48
N LYS A 325 14.33 13.91 -14.85
CA LYS A 325 15.45 13.26 -15.49
C LYS A 325 15.20 11.76 -15.54
N TYR A 326 14.98 11.24 -16.74
CA TYR A 326 14.67 9.83 -16.97
C TYR A 326 15.95 8.97 -17.05
N ASN A 327 16.67 8.84 -15.93
CA ASN A 327 17.93 8.10 -15.90
C ASN A 327 17.76 6.62 -16.31
N LEU A 328 16.61 6.01 -16.02
CA LEU A 328 16.27 4.66 -16.51
C LEU A 328 16.45 4.50 -18.03
N VAL A 329 16.19 5.57 -18.78
CA VAL A 329 16.25 5.58 -20.25
C VAL A 329 17.57 6.17 -20.76
N ASN A 330 18.11 7.19 -20.07
CA ASN A 330 19.22 7.99 -20.58
C ASN A 330 20.59 7.62 -20.00
N ASP A 331 20.65 6.93 -18.85
CA ASP A 331 21.90 6.45 -18.25
C ASP A 331 22.13 4.99 -18.65
N SER A 332 23.21 4.73 -19.40
CA SER A 332 23.50 3.38 -19.92
C SER A 332 23.70 2.35 -18.82
N THR A 333 24.34 2.72 -17.70
CA THR A 333 24.58 1.81 -16.58
C THR A 333 23.28 1.42 -15.89
N ILE A 334 22.36 2.38 -15.69
CA ILE A 334 21.06 2.07 -15.09
C ILE A 334 20.20 1.24 -16.06
N LYS A 335 20.23 1.55 -17.36
CA LYS A 335 19.53 0.78 -18.38
C LYS A 335 20.00 -0.68 -18.44
N GLU A 336 21.30 -0.92 -18.38
CA GLU A 336 21.89 -2.27 -18.36
C GLU A 336 21.48 -3.05 -17.10
N GLU A 337 21.54 -2.44 -15.91
CA GLU A 337 21.09 -3.10 -14.67
C GLU A 337 19.57 -3.36 -14.67
N PHE A 338 18.76 -2.46 -15.24
CA PHE A 338 17.34 -2.73 -15.47
C PHE A 338 17.15 -3.96 -16.37
N GLN A 339 17.87 -4.04 -17.49
CA GLN A 339 17.74 -5.14 -18.44
C GLN A 339 18.08 -6.50 -17.79
N LYS A 340 19.17 -6.52 -17.04
CA LYS A 340 19.61 -7.69 -16.27
C LYS A 340 18.60 -8.08 -15.20
N LEU A 341 18.14 -7.13 -14.39
CA LEU A 341 17.15 -7.39 -13.34
C LEU A 341 15.84 -7.92 -13.92
N TRP A 342 15.38 -7.36 -15.04
CA TRP A 342 14.18 -7.86 -15.74
C TRP A 342 14.33 -9.32 -16.16
N GLY A 343 15.49 -9.70 -16.73
CA GLY A 343 15.80 -11.08 -17.08
C GLY A 343 15.84 -12.02 -15.86
N GLU A 344 16.43 -11.58 -14.76
CA GLU A 344 16.46 -12.33 -13.49
C GLU A 344 15.05 -12.54 -12.91
N TRP A 345 14.20 -11.50 -12.89
CA TRP A 345 12.81 -11.62 -12.46
C TRP A 345 12.02 -12.58 -13.35
N SER A 346 12.08 -12.37 -14.67
CA SER A 346 11.37 -13.20 -15.65
C SER A 346 11.77 -14.67 -15.56
N SER A 347 13.07 -14.96 -15.42
CA SER A 347 13.58 -16.34 -15.34
C SER A 347 13.27 -17.04 -14.01
N SER A 348 13.01 -16.27 -12.96
CA SER A 348 12.61 -16.77 -11.63
C SER A 348 11.14 -17.18 -11.58
N ILE A 349 10.32 -16.77 -12.54
CA ILE A 349 8.93 -17.19 -12.66
C ILE A 349 8.91 -18.63 -13.18
N LYS A 350 8.66 -19.58 -12.28
CA LYS A 350 8.50 -21.01 -12.56
C LYS A 350 7.06 -21.39 -12.35
N ARG A 351 6.58 -22.36 -13.12
CA ARG A 351 5.18 -22.72 -13.12
C ARG A 351 4.99 -24.19 -13.45
N ILE A 352 4.10 -24.84 -12.72
CA ILE A 352 3.63 -26.20 -12.95
C ILE A 352 2.11 -26.17 -13.11
N GLU A 353 1.62 -26.92 -14.08
CA GLU A 353 0.22 -26.88 -14.52
C GLU A 353 -0.36 -28.30 -14.57
N ASN A 354 -1.57 -28.48 -14.05
CA ASN A 354 -2.32 -29.72 -14.25
C ASN A 354 -3.29 -29.54 -15.42
N ASN A 355 -3.01 -30.20 -16.56
CA ASN A 355 -3.77 -30.07 -17.80
C ASN A 355 -4.86 -31.13 -18.00
N LYS A 356 -5.41 -31.70 -16.91
CA LYS A 356 -6.38 -32.81 -16.99
C LYS A 356 -7.79 -32.44 -17.53
N SER A 357 -8.07 -31.19 -17.91
CA SER A 357 -9.37 -30.79 -18.50
C SER A 357 -9.22 -29.54 -19.40
N ASN A 358 -10.20 -29.31 -20.28
CA ASN A 358 -10.35 -28.10 -21.10
C ASN A 358 -10.10 -26.83 -20.26
N SER A 359 -9.57 -25.78 -20.90
CA SER A 359 -8.90 -24.60 -20.33
C SER A 359 -9.55 -23.86 -19.13
N LEU A 360 -10.78 -24.16 -18.75
CA LEU A 360 -11.49 -23.56 -17.61
C LEU A 360 -11.12 -24.17 -16.24
N ASP A 361 -10.61 -25.41 -16.19
CA ASP A 361 -10.28 -26.12 -14.93
C ASP A 361 -8.78 -26.12 -14.59
N LYS A 362 -7.98 -25.33 -15.31
CA LYS A 362 -6.51 -25.30 -15.18
C LYS A 362 -6.08 -24.93 -13.77
N LYS A 363 -5.46 -25.88 -13.06
CA LYS A 363 -4.86 -25.66 -11.72
C LYS A 363 -3.38 -25.41 -11.85
N VAL A 364 -2.92 -24.38 -11.16
CA VAL A 364 -1.59 -23.81 -11.31
C VAL A 364 -0.92 -23.70 -9.96
N PHE A 365 0.34 -24.13 -9.91
CA PHE A 365 1.25 -23.74 -8.84
C PHE A 365 2.45 -23.02 -9.45
N GLN A 366 2.78 -21.84 -8.93
CA GLN A 366 3.85 -21.00 -9.50
C GLN A 366 4.77 -20.41 -8.43
N SER A 367 5.98 -20.03 -8.82
CA SER A 367 6.95 -19.50 -7.85
C SER A 367 6.49 -18.13 -7.35
N MET A 368 6.00 -17.28 -8.27
CA MET A 368 5.62 -15.92 -7.96
C MET A 368 4.26 -15.55 -8.54
N LYS A 369 3.56 -14.65 -7.84
CA LYS A 369 2.38 -13.95 -8.34
C LYS A 369 2.46 -12.46 -8.02
N PHE A 370 2.41 -11.62 -9.05
CA PHE A 370 2.31 -10.17 -8.90
C PHE A 370 0.83 -9.78 -8.81
N MET A 371 0.50 -8.92 -7.85
CA MET A 371 -0.87 -8.62 -7.50
C MET A 371 -1.36 -7.37 -8.24
N ALA A 372 -2.54 -7.40 -8.83
CA ALA A 372 -3.12 -6.22 -9.47
C ALA A 372 -3.53 -5.10 -8.49
N ASN A 373 -3.59 -5.38 -7.18
CA ASN A 373 -3.96 -4.45 -6.11
C ASN A 373 -5.31 -3.74 -6.34
N ALA A 374 -5.50 -2.56 -5.72
CA ALA A 374 -6.74 -1.78 -5.73
C ALA A 374 -7.95 -2.59 -5.21
N ASP A 375 -8.99 -2.76 -6.03
CA ASP A 375 -10.21 -3.50 -5.69
C ASP A 375 -10.20 -4.96 -6.17
N LYS A 376 -9.07 -5.45 -6.71
CA LYS A 376 -9.00 -6.74 -7.41
C LYS A 376 -8.39 -7.88 -6.58
N GLU A 377 -7.15 -7.75 -6.15
CA GLU A 377 -6.42 -8.81 -5.43
C GLU A 377 -5.26 -8.24 -4.61
N TRP A 378 -4.92 -8.87 -3.49
CA TRP A 378 -3.82 -8.47 -2.60
C TRP A 378 -3.07 -9.66 -2.03
N GLY A 379 -1.77 -9.52 -1.83
CA GLY A 379 -0.90 -10.56 -1.27
C GLY A 379 -1.36 -11.00 0.11
N SER A 380 -1.83 -10.05 0.94
CA SER A 380 -2.46 -10.35 2.23
C SER A 380 -3.66 -11.29 2.10
N TRP A 381 -4.46 -11.18 1.04
CA TRP A 381 -5.61 -12.06 0.80
C TRP A 381 -5.15 -13.47 0.37
N ASN A 382 -4.05 -13.58 -0.36
CA ASN A 382 -3.48 -14.88 -0.72
C ASN A 382 -2.88 -15.60 0.51
N ILE A 383 -2.29 -14.87 1.46
CA ILE A 383 -1.87 -15.41 2.76
C ILE A 383 -3.07 -15.92 3.55
N PHE A 384 -4.14 -15.12 3.62
CA PHE A 384 -5.40 -15.45 4.29
C PHE A 384 -6.04 -16.74 3.75
N ARG A 385 -6.00 -16.94 2.42
CA ARG A 385 -6.67 -18.06 1.74
C ARG A 385 -5.83 -19.33 1.59
N PHE A 386 -4.66 -19.40 2.24
CA PHE A 386 -3.70 -20.50 2.04
C PHE A 386 -3.32 -20.70 0.56
N GLN A 387 -3.11 -19.60 -0.18
CA GLN A 387 -2.64 -19.60 -1.57
C GLN A 387 -1.13 -19.33 -1.65
N SER A 388 -0.63 -18.36 -0.87
CA SER A 388 0.80 -17.99 -0.78
C SER A 388 1.46 -18.51 0.49
N ALA A 389 2.68 -19.04 0.41
CA ALA A 389 3.47 -19.33 1.61
C ALA A 389 4.01 -18.06 2.26
N PHE A 390 4.51 -17.13 1.45
CA PHE A 390 4.90 -15.80 1.91
C PHE A 390 4.55 -14.71 0.89
N SER A 391 4.49 -13.47 1.35
CA SER A 391 4.15 -12.30 0.54
C SER A 391 4.95 -11.08 0.95
N LEU A 392 5.32 -10.23 -0.02
CA LEU A 392 5.53 -8.81 0.23
C LEU A 392 4.16 -8.15 0.09
N ALA A 393 3.66 -7.58 1.17
CA ALA A 393 2.33 -7.00 1.23
C ALA A 393 2.29 -5.76 2.11
N ALA A 394 1.31 -4.89 1.88
CA ALA A 394 1.13 -3.70 2.69
C ALA A 394 0.83 -4.06 4.15
N SER A 395 1.59 -3.49 5.08
CA SER A 395 1.47 -3.72 6.53
C SER A 395 0.08 -3.37 7.07
N VAL A 396 -0.56 -2.32 6.52
CA VAL A 396 -1.92 -1.90 6.88
C VAL A 396 -2.99 -2.97 6.56
N GLY A 397 -2.65 -3.93 5.71
CA GLY A 397 -3.40 -5.15 5.44
C GLY A 397 -3.31 -6.22 6.54
N ALA A 398 -2.68 -5.94 7.69
CA ALA A 398 -2.50 -6.91 8.78
C ALA A 398 -3.80 -7.54 9.30
N HIS A 399 -4.93 -6.84 9.21
CA HIS A 399 -6.25 -7.38 9.58
C HIS A 399 -6.91 -8.21 8.46
N GLN A 400 -6.37 -8.15 7.24
CA GLN A 400 -6.90 -8.79 6.03
C GLN A 400 -6.20 -10.12 5.71
N ASN A 401 -5.05 -10.39 6.34
CA ASN A 401 -4.31 -11.63 6.15
C ASN A 401 -4.81 -12.81 7.02
N LYS A 402 -5.85 -12.59 7.83
CA LYS A 402 -6.42 -13.56 8.78
C LYS A 402 -7.88 -13.24 9.11
N ILE A 403 -8.59 -14.21 9.68
CA ILE A 403 -9.96 -14.03 10.14
C ILE A 403 -10.04 -12.91 11.18
N SER A 404 -10.90 -11.93 10.93
CA SER A 404 -11.22 -10.82 11.83
C SER A 404 -12.68 -10.40 11.60
N GLN A 405 -13.23 -9.56 12.48
CA GLN A 405 -14.58 -9.01 12.32
C GLN A 405 -14.82 -8.35 10.94
N LEU A 406 -13.76 -7.87 10.29
CA LEU A 406 -13.85 -7.13 9.03
C LEU A 406 -13.63 -8.00 7.78
N THR A 407 -12.97 -9.15 7.88
CA THR A 407 -12.61 -9.90 6.66
C THR A 407 -13.79 -10.58 6.00
N ARG A 408 -14.71 -11.21 6.74
CA ARG A 408 -15.89 -11.84 6.13
C ARG A 408 -16.72 -10.86 5.32
N ASN A 409 -16.85 -9.64 5.82
CA ASN A 409 -17.68 -8.58 5.22
C ASN A 409 -16.84 -7.54 4.47
N HIS A 410 -15.60 -7.87 4.11
CA HIS A 410 -14.71 -6.93 3.44
C HIS A 410 -15.37 -6.42 2.14
N PRO A 411 -15.43 -5.10 1.90
CA PRO A 411 -16.23 -4.54 0.82
C PRO A 411 -15.83 -5.07 -0.56
N TYR A 412 -14.55 -5.38 -0.74
CA TYR A 412 -13.97 -5.84 -2.01
C TYR A 412 -13.95 -7.37 -2.17
N PHE A 413 -14.38 -8.15 -1.18
CA PHE A 413 -14.51 -9.60 -1.33
C PHE A 413 -15.74 -9.99 -2.14
N GLY A 414 -15.61 -11.04 -2.94
CA GLY A 414 -16.68 -11.65 -3.72
C GLY A 414 -17.59 -12.55 -2.87
N ASP A 415 -18.63 -13.05 -3.53
CA ASP A 415 -19.56 -14.02 -2.94
C ASP A 415 -18.88 -15.33 -2.54
N ASP A 416 -17.78 -15.68 -3.21
CA ASP A 416 -16.96 -16.86 -2.91
C ASP A 416 -16.39 -16.83 -1.49
N ILE A 417 -16.20 -15.65 -0.90
CA ILE A 417 -15.77 -15.48 0.49
C ILE A 417 -16.96 -15.13 1.39
N LYS A 418 -17.77 -14.15 0.98
CA LYS A 418 -18.89 -13.63 1.80
C LYS A 418 -19.93 -14.69 2.13
N LYS A 419 -20.13 -15.67 1.24
CA LYS A 419 -21.13 -16.74 1.39
C LYS A 419 -20.51 -18.11 1.70
N ASP A 420 -19.19 -18.19 1.91
CA ASP A 420 -18.53 -19.45 2.26
C ASP A 420 -19.00 -19.91 3.65
N LYS A 421 -19.68 -21.07 3.68
CA LYS A 421 -20.18 -21.67 4.92
C LYS A 421 -19.03 -22.13 5.82
N ASP A 422 -17.90 -22.47 5.22
CA ASP A 422 -16.72 -23.01 5.89
C ASP A 422 -15.65 -21.93 6.12
N PHE A 423 -16.01 -20.65 5.98
CA PHE A 423 -15.11 -19.49 6.11
C PHE A 423 -14.20 -19.57 7.34
N GLU A 424 -14.75 -20.01 8.48
CA GLU A 424 -14.02 -20.09 9.76
C GLU A 424 -12.97 -21.20 9.82
N THR A 425 -13.04 -22.17 8.91
CA THR A 425 -12.16 -23.36 8.87
C THR A 425 -11.25 -23.38 7.65
N VAL A 426 -11.61 -22.67 6.57
CA VAL A 426 -10.85 -22.70 5.31
C VAL A 426 -9.94 -21.48 5.11
N ASN A 427 -9.89 -20.55 6.06
CA ASN A 427 -9.03 -19.37 5.99
C ASN A 427 -8.17 -19.20 7.24
N ALA A 428 -7.04 -18.52 7.11
CA ALA A 428 -6.03 -18.41 8.16
C ALA A 428 -6.54 -17.66 9.39
N LYS A 429 -6.19 -18.14 10.58
CA LYS A 429 -6.40 -17.47 11.88
C LYS A 429 -5.11 -16.81 12.36
N GLU A 430 -5.20 -16.11 13.50
CA GLU A 430 -4.05 -15.48 14.16
C GLU A 430 -2.85 -16.40 14.31
N ALA A 431 -3.07 -17.63 14.79
CA ALA A 431 -1.99 -18.58 15.02
C ALA A 431 -1.31 -19.07 13.72
N ASP A 432 -1.93 -18.83 12.55
CA ASP A 432 -1.44 -19.30 11.25
C ASP A 432 -0.60 -18.25 10.52
N VAL A 433 -0.54 -17.01 11.01
CA VAL A 433 0.05 -15.89 10.27
C VAL A 433 1.09 -15.16 11.09
N PHE A 434 2.23 -14.88 10.46
CA PHE A 434 3.26 -14.01 11.01
C PHE A 434 3.57 -12.87 10.03
N MET A 435 3.77 -11.67 10.55
CA MET A 435 4.13 -10.50 9.77
C MET A 435 5.42 -9.91 10.36
N ASP A 436 6.38 -9.61 9.49
CA ASP A 436 7.66 -9.00 9.82
C ASP A 436 7.84 -7.69 9.02
N SER A 437 8.84 -6.89 9.40
CA SER A 437 9.18 -5.62 8.75
C SER A 437 9.45 -5.77 7.25
N GLN A 438 9.40 -4.65 6.52
CA GLN A 438 9.79 -4.62 5.11
C GLN A 438 11.16 -5.24 4.83
N ILE A 439 11.27 -5.92 3.70
CA ILE A 439 12.57 -6.37 3.22
C ILE A 439 13.33 -5.18 2.68
N THR A 440 14.59 -5.09 3.07
CA THR A 440 15.47 -4.03 2.63
C THR A 440 16.50 -4.63 1.67
N PRO A 441 16.41 -4.39 0.35
CA PRO A 441 17.41 -4.88 -0.59
C PRO A 441 18.80 -4.39 -0.18
N LEU A 442 19.69 -5.33 0.11
CA LEU A 442 21.07 -5.01 0.45
C LEU A 442 21.78 -4.53 -0.81
N ILE A 443 22.50 -3.43 -0.69
CA ILE A 443 23.46 -3.03 -1.71
C ILE A 443 24.51 -4.12 -1.80
N LYS A 444 24.66 -4.75 -2.98
CA LYS A 444 25.85 -5.57 -3.25
C LYS A 444 27.04 -4.66 -3.04
N LYS A 445 27.96 -5.03 -2.13
CA LYS A 445 29.14 -4.23 -1.78
C LYS A 445 29.65 -3.49 -3.01
N GLY A 446 29.56 -2.15 -2.99
CA GLY A 446 30.41 -1.35 -3.85
C GLY A 446 31.85 -1.77 -3.60
N SER A 447 32.69 -1.73 -4.63
CA SER A 447 34.07 -2.23 -4.65
C SER A 447 34.99 -1.69 -3.53
N ASN A 448 34.52 -0.75 -2.70
CA ASN A 448 35.28 0.03 -1.71
C ASN A 448 34.95 -0.28 -0.24
N GLY A 449 34.41 -1.47 0.09
CA GLY A 449 34.42 -1.97 1.48
C GLY A 449 33.50 -1.25 2.49
N GLY A 450 32.59 -0.39 2.05
CA GLY A 450 31.58 0.25 2.91
C GLY A 450 30.55 -0.76 3.47
N LYS A 451 29.90 -0.41 4.58
CA LYS A 451 28.73 -1.15 5.09
C LYS A 451 27.63 -1.18 4.02
N ASN A 452 26.97 -2.32 3.85
CA ASN A 452 25.81 -2.44 2.98
C ASN A 452 24.67 -1.63 3.62
N VAL A 453 24.35 -0.47 3.05
CA VAL A 453 23.18 0.32 3.43
C VAL A 453 22.00 -0.22 2.63
N GLY A 454 20.85 -0.42 3.26
CA GLY A 454 19.68 -0.93 2.55
C GLY A 454 18.84 0.17 1.89
N ILE A 455 17.94 -0.18 0.97
CA ILE A 455 16.98 0.77 0.36
C ILE A 455 15.65 0.77 1.13
N PHE A 456 15.25 1.94 1.62
CA PHE A 456 13.92 2.22 2.12
C PHE A 456 13.09 2.85 1.00
N HIS A 457 11.93 2.28 0.73
CA HIS A 457 10.91 2.92 -0.10
C HIS A 457 9.81 3.42 0.83
N GLU A 458 9.49 4.70 0.69
CA GLU A 458 8.43 5.30 1.47
C GLU A 458 7.09 4.84 0.91
N GLY A 459 6.33 4.10 1.72
CA GLY A 459 4.93 3.83 1.46
C GLY A 459 4.01 4.83 2.15
N GLY A 460 2.74 4.83 1.75
CA GLY A 460 1.72 5.76 2.23
C GLY A 460 1.63 7.03 1.38
N SER A 461 0.98 8.04 1.93
CA SER A 461 0.56 9.23 1.19
C SER A 461 0.95 10.53 1.88
N SER A 462 1.01 11.60 1.09
CA SER A 462 1.32 12.96 1.54
C SER A 462 0.09 13.86 1.47
N ILE A 463 0.03 14.85 2.35
CA ILE A 463 -0.95 15.92 2.27
C ILE A 463 -0.42 17.01 1.34
N ILE A 464 -1.22 17.37 0.33
CA ILE A 464 -0.95 18.46 -0.61
C ILE A 464 -2.03 19.54 -0.41
N PRO A 465 -1.72 20.63 0.31
CA PRO A 465 -2.64 21.74 0.51
C PRO A 465 -2.76 22.59 -0.75
N ILE A 466 -4.00 22.89 -1.15
CA ILE A 466 -4.30 23.64 -2.38
C ILE A 466 -4.78 25.04 -2.04
N ASN A 467 -4.15 26.04 -2.67
CA ASN A 467 -4.61 27.42 -2.66
C ASN A 467 -5.77 27.56 -3.65
N VAL A 468 -6.98 27.48 -3.14
CA VAL A 468 -8.23 27.63 -3.92
C VAL A 468 -8.59 29.09 -4.21
N SER A 469 -7.65 30.04 -4.00
CA SER A 469 -7.84 31.47 -4.19
C SER A 469 -9.03 32.05 -3.39
N ASN A 470 -9.30 31.45 -2.23
CA ASN A 470 -10.32 31.91 -1.27
C ASN A 470 -9.69 31.98 0.13
N GLU A 471 -9.57 33.20 0.68
CA GLU A 471 -8.86 33.43 1.94
C GLU A 471 -9.50 32.70 3.13
N LYS A 472 -10.84 32.69 3.23
CA LYS A 472 -11.57 32.00 4.30
C LYS A 472 -11.29 30.49 4.26
N LEU A 473 -11.38 29.89 3.07
CA LEU A 473 -11.11 28.45 2.91
C LEU A 473 -9.64 28.12 3.17
N ASN A 474 -8.70 28.95 2.69
CA ASN A 474 -7.28 28.76 2.94
C ASN A 474 -6.94 28.83 4.44
N LYS A 475 -7.51 29.79 5.19
CA LYS A 475 -7.36 29.88 6.65
C LYS A 475 -7.99 28.68 7.36
N GLY A 476 -9.17 28.23 6.92
CA GLY A 476 -9.82 27.02 7.42
C GLY A 476 -8.97 25.77 7.21
N THR A 477 -8.41 25.59 6.00
CA THR A 477 -7.48 24.50 5.67
C THR A 477 -6.27 24.52 6.60
N LYS A 478 -5.63 25.68 6.76
CA LYS A 478 -4.49 25.86 7.68
C LYS A 478 -4.82 25.47 9.12
N LYS A 479 -5.98 25.91 9.64
CA LYS A 479 -6.44 25.59 10.99
C LYS A 479 -6.64 24.07 11.16
N PHE A 480 -7.29 23.42 10.21
CA PHE A 480 -7.47 21.97 10.23
C PHE A 480 -6.14 21.21 10.19
N LEU A 481 -5.24 21.61 9.28
CA LEU A 481 -3.92 20.98 9.15
C LEU A 481 -3.06 21.16 10.41
N LYS A 482 -3.10 22.33 11.04
CA LYS A 482 -2.43 22.53 12.34
C LYS A 482 -2.95 21.56 13.39
N TRP A 483 -4.27 21.42 13.49
CA TRP A 483 -4.88 20.51 14.45
C TRP A 483 -4.56 19.05 14.16
N ILE A 484 -4.64 18.57 12.91
CA ILE A 484 -4.41 17.15 12.62
C ILE A 484 -2.98 16.71 13.01
N TYR A 485 -1.97 17.57 12.81
CA TYR A 485 -0.58 17.25 13.14
C TYR A 485 -0.19 17.46 14.60
N THR A 486 -0.72 18.51 15.25
CA THR A 486 -0.22 18.95 16.59
C THR A 486 -1.29 18.90 17.69
N GLY A 487 -2.54 18.67 17.30
CA GLY A 487 -3.68 18.68 18.20
C GLY A 487 -3.95 17.32 18.84
N LYS A 488 -4.95 17.35 19.73
CA LYS A 488 -5.49 16.19 20.43
C LYS A 488 -6.95 15.98 20.07
N ASN A 489 -7.41 14.74 20.18
CA ASN A 489 -8.81 14.37 19.96
C ASN A 489 -9.59 14.21 21.27
N LYS A 490 -10.85 13.73 21.16
CA LYS A 490 -11.81 13.59 22.28
C LYS A 490 -11.29 12.85 23.50
N ASN A 491 -10.28 12.00 23.36
CA ASN A 491 -9.69 11.23 24.46
C ASN A 491 -8.45 11.91 25.08
N ASN A 492 -8.20 13.19 24.75
CA ASN A 492 -6.95 13.89 25.06
C ASN A 492 -5.70 13.14 24.56
N GLU A 493 -5.87 12.34 23.50
CA GLU A 493 -4.84 11.58 22.82
C GLU A 493 -4.36 12.36 21.58
N ASP A 494 -3.06 12.28 21.30
CA ASP A 494 -2.49 12.86 20.09
C ASP A 494 -3.08 12.19 18.85
N ASN A 495 -3.38 12.98 17.83
CA ASN A 495 -4.01 12.48 16.61
C ASN A 495 -3.20 11.38 15.90
N TRP A 496 -1.87 11.47 15.92
CA TRP A 496 -0.98 10.45 15.35
C TRP A 496 -1.19 9.08 16.00
N LEU A 497 -1.39 9.03 17.33
CA LEU A 497 -1.53 7.78 18.07
C LEU A 497 -2.90 7.15 17.82
N THR A 498 -3.95 7.97 17.75
CA THR A 498 -5.26 7.48 17.34
C THR A 498 -5.21 6.93 15.93
N LEU A 499 -4.61 7.64 14.97
CA LEU A 499 -4.42 7.14 13.61
C LEU A 499 -3.68 5.80 13.58
N ALA A 500 -2.57 5.67 14.30
CA ALA A 500 -1.85 4.39 14.42
C ALA A 500 -2.76 3.25 14.93
N LYS A 501 -3.60 3.52 15.94
CA LYS A 501 -4.53 2.54 16.54
C LYS A 501 -5.71 2.16 15.65
N THR A 502 -6.12 3.03 14.73
CA THR A 502 -7.37 2.85 13.97
C THR A 502 -7.19 2.70 12.46
N SER A 503 -6.01 3.00 11.92
CA SER A 503 -5.71 2.79 10.49
C SER A 503 -4.44 1.98 10.22
N GLY A 504 -3.55 1.83 11.20
CA GLY A 504 -2.28 1.13 11.02
C GLY A 504 -1.18 1.98 10.37
N TYR A 505 -1.46 3.24 10.04
CA TYR A 505 -0.49 4.20 9.51
C TYR A 505 0.17 5.01 10.62
N ILE A 506 1.41 5.43 10.42
CA ILE A 506 2.15 6.28 11.35
C ILE A 506 2.43 7.66 10.74
N MET A 507 2.26 8.74 11.52
CA MET A 507 2.73 10.06 11.08
C MET A 507 4.23 10.19 11.36
N PRO A 508 5.06 10.57 10.36
CA PRO A 508 6.52 10.63 10.52
C PRO A 508 6.99 11.93 11.22
N LEU A 509 6.35 12.28 12.33
CA LEU A 509 6.71 13.43 13.17
C LEU A 509 8.04 13.19 13.87
N LYS A 510 8.83 14.25 14.06
CA LYS A 510 10.13 14.18 14.75
C LYS A 510 10.01 13.63 16.18
N THR A 511 8.92 13.96 16.86
CA THR A 511 8.62 13.48 18.22
C THR A 511 8.15 12.03 18.25
N VAL A 512 7.69 11.49 17.12
CA VAL A 512 7.16 10.13 16.99
C VAL A 512 8.25 9.16 16.55
N VAL A 513 9.10 9.54 15.58
CA VAL A 513 10.16 8.68 15.02
C VAL A 513 11.35 8.60 15.99
N THR A 514 11.18 7.86 17.09
CA THR A 514 12.19 7.67 18.14
C THR A 514 12.15 6.25 18.71
N ASP A 515 13.27 5.78 19.27
CA ASP A 515 13.34 4.49 19.96
C ASP A 515 12.41 4.42 21.18
N GLU A 516 12.18 5.55 21.85
CA GLU A 516 11.26 5.62 23.00
C GLU A 516 9.82 5.34 22.59
N THR A 517 9.36 5.92 21.49
CA THR A 517 8.02 5.68 20.95
C THR A 517 7.87 4.22 20.50
N VAL A 518 8.90 3.64 19.87
CA VAL A 518 8.93 2.21 19.51
C VAL A 518 8.69 1.36 20.75
N LYS A 519 9.47 1.57 21.82
CA LYS A 519 9.33 0.81 23.07
C LYS A 519 7.94 0.96 23.70
N LYS A 520 7.40 2.18 23.71
CA LYS A 520 6.04 2.46 24.23
C LYS A 520 4.96 1.71 23.43
N MET A 521 5.08 1.67 22.12
CA MET A 521 4.16 0.93 21.25
C MET A 521 4.31 -0.58 21.43
N GLU A 522 5.53 -1.10 21.56
CA GLU A 522 5.79 -2.52 21.88
C GLU A 522 5.14 -2.94 23.19
N ASP A 523 5.29 -2.14 24.25
CA ASP A 523 4.65 -2.40 25.55
C ASP A 523 3.11 -2.39 25.44
N THR A 524 2.55 -1.51 24.60
CA THR A 524 1.10 -1.43 24.37
C THR A 524 0.59 -2.66 23.61
N VAL A 525 1.30 -3.06 22.55
CA VAL A 525 1.00 -4.27 21.77
C VAL A 525 1.07 -5.50 22.67
N LYS A 526 2.14 -5.66 23.45
CA LYS A 526 2.31 -6.80 24.36
C LYS A 526 1.18 -6.93 25.38
N LYS A 527 0.77 -5.81 26.00
CA LYS A 527 -0.36 -5.79 26.95
C LYS A 527 -1.68 -6.21 26.29
N LEU A 528 -1.93 -5.74 25.06
CA LEU A 528 -3.13 -6.14 24.30
C LEU A 528 -3.08 -7.62 23.90
N GLU A 529 -1.93 -8.13 23.48
CA GLU A 529 -1.74 -9.55 23.18
C GLU A 529 -2.00 -10.42 24.41
N GLU A 530 -1.47 -10.05 25.58
CA GLU A 530 -1.71 -10.76 26.84
C GLU A 530 -3.19 -10.76 27.22
N LYS A 531 -3.88 -9.62 27.08
CA LYS A 531 -5.33 -9.51 27.29
C LYS A 531 -6.10 -10.43 26.35
N LEU A 532 -5.79 -10.41 25.06
CA LEU A 532 -6.54 -11.13 24.03
C LEU A 532 -6.24 -12.65 24.05
N LYS A 533 -5.04 -13.09 24.45
CA LYS A 533 -4.70 -14.51 24.57
C LYS A 533 -5.67 -15.31 25.44
N ALA A 534 -6.23 -14.67 26.48
CA ALA A 534 -7.21 -15.27 27.39
C ALA A 534 -8.60 -15.48 26.74
N THR A 535 -8.85 -14.87 25.57
CA THR A 535 -10.14 -14.96 24.88
C THR A 535 -10.22 -16.23 24.02
N PRO A 536 -11.33 -16.99 24.06
CA PRO A 536 -11.51 -18.18 23.22
C PRO A 536 -11.48 -17.88 21.72
N ASP A 537 -12.12 -16.79 21.29
CA ASP A 537 -12.19 -16.36 19.90
C ASP A 537 -11.89 -14.86 19.76
N ILE A 538 -10.61 -14.55 19.60
CA ILE A 538 -10.13 -13.16 19.48
C ILE A 538 -10.67 -12.45 18.24
N SER A 539 -11.11 -13.20 17.22
CA SER A 539 -11.56 -12.61 15.95
C SER A 539 -12.82 -11.75 16.10
N LYS A 540 -13.55 -11.96 17.20
CA LYS A 540 -14.78 -11.25 17.58
C LYS A 540 -14.55 -10.11 18.57
N GLU A 541 -13.33 -9.85 19.01
CA GLU A 541 -13.04 -8.76 19.94
C GLU A 541 -12.72 -7.47 19.18
N PRO A 542 -13.37 -6.32 19.49
CA PRO A 542 -13.06 -5.05 18.86
C PRO A 542 -11.58 -4.64 19.00
N GLU A 543 -10.97 -4.92 20.16
CA GLU A 543 -9.56 -4.63 20.42
C GLU A 543 -8.60 -5.44 19.55
N TYR A 544 -9.05 -6.54 18.95
CA TYR A 544 -8.24 -7.30 18.02
C TYR A 544 -7.95 -6.52 16.74
N PHE A 545 -8.90 -5.70 16.27
CA PHE A 545 -8.64 -4.78 15.17
C PHE A 545 -7.55 -3.77 15.55
N THR A 546 -7.68 -3.14 16.73
CA THR A 546 -6.67 -2.19 17.25
C THR A 546 -5.29 -2.84 17.42
N LEU A 547 -5.22 -4.09 17.90
CA LEU A 547 -3.96 -4.82 17.99
C LEU A 547 -3.30 -4.97 16.61
N ASN A 548 -4.06 -5.37 15.59
CA ASN A 548 -3.54 -5.52 14.23
C ASN A 548 -3.05 -4.18 13.64
N MET A 549 -3.79 -3.09 13.88
CA MET A 549 -3.38 -1.75 13.43
C MET A 549 -2.10 -1.29 14.14
N LEU A 550 -2.02 -1.48 15.46
CA LEU A 550 -0.82 -1.14 16.23
C LEU A 550 0.42 -1.94 15.79
N ARG A 551 0.27 -3.23 15.48
CA ARG A 551 1.36 -4.04 14.93
C ARG A 551 1.84 -3.51 13.58
N SER A 552 0.92 -3.14 12.68
CA SER A 552 1.24 -2.48 11.42
C SER A 552 2.03 -1.19 11.64
N SER A 553 1.50 -0.27 12.45
CA SER A 553 2.15 1.01 12.72
C SER A 553 3.50 0.87 13.39
N LEU A 554 3.64 -0.12 14.28
CA LEU A 554 4.91 -0.43 14.94
C LEU A 554 5.98 -0.90 13.93
N LEU A 555 5.62 -1.72 12.95
CA LEU A 555 6.55 -2.14 11.89
C LEU A 555 7.05 -0.93 11.10
N SER A 556 6.14 -0.07 10.64
CA SER A 556 6.51 1.15 9.90
C SER A 556 7.32 2.13 10.73
N LEU A 557 6.98 2.29 12.02
CA LEU A 557 7.77 3.11 12.94
C LEU A 557 9.21 2.58 13.08
N LYS A 558 9.39 1.26 13.20
CA LYS A 558 10.73 0.66 13.24
C LYS A 558 11.51 0.94 11.96
N SER A 559 10.87 0.85 10.80
CA SER A 559 11.47 1.15 9.49
C SER A 559 11.88 2.64 9.38
N LEU A 560 11.02 3.56 9.85
CA LEU A 560 11.35 4.99 9.93
C LEU A 560 12.52 5.30 10.87
N VAL A 561 12.59 4.63 12.02
CA VAL A 561 13.71 4.78 12.96
C VAL A 561 15.02 4.29 12.34
N LYS A 562 15.00 3.18 11.59
CA LYS A 562 16.18 2.71 10.83
C LYS A 562 16.64 3.73 9.79
N LEU A 563 15.69 4.37 9.09
CA LEU A 563 15.97 5.45 8.14
C LEU A 563 16.62 6.64 8.85
N GLU A 564 16.06 7.10 9.96
CA GLU A 564 16.60 8.24 10.73
C GLU A 564 18.03 7.95 11.24
N LYS A 565 18.31 6.70 11.62
CA LYS A 565 19.65 6.21 12.02
C LYS A 565 20.64 6.02 10.87
N GLY A 566 20.19 6.10 9.61
CA GLY A 566 21.02 5.89 8.43
C GLY A 566 21.40 4.42 8.19
N GLU A 567 20.66 3.47 8.78
CA GLU A 567 20.81 2.03 8.50
C GLU A 567 20.29 1.68 7.10
N VAL A 568 19.36 2.51 6.61
CA VAL A 568 18.77 2.45 5.27
C VAL A 568 18.75 3.85 4.66
N ILE A 569 18.67 3.94 3.33
CA ILE A 569 18.52 5.19 2.58
C ILE A 569 17.21 5.22 1.82
N ALA A 570 16.52 6.35 1.84
CA ALA A 570 15.33 6.57 1.03
C ALA A 570 15.71 6.89 -0.42
N LYS A 571 14.91 6.39 -1.37
CA LYS A 571 15.04 6.71 -2.79
C LYS A 571 13.73 7.31 -3.31
N ALA A 572 13.75 8.61 -3.62
CA ALA A 572 12.63 9.26 -4.27
C ALA A 572 12.50 8.77 -5.72
N VAL A 573 11.26 8.57 -6.17
CA VAL A 573 10.92 8.27 -7.55
C VAL A 573 10.10 9.43 -8.09
N ALA A 574 10.76 10.41 -8.72
CA ALA A 574 10.07 11.58 -9.25
C ALA A 574 9.08 11.16 -10.34
N THR A 575 7.79 11.49 -10.18
CA THR A 575 6.73 11.06 -11.09
C THR A 575 6.10 12.23 -11.84
N ASP A 576 6.06 12.12 -13.15
CA ASP A 576 5.26 12.92 -14.08
C ASP A 576 4.47 11.98 -15.01
N ASP A 577 3.80 12.54 -16.03
CA ASP A 577 3.02 11.76 -16.98
C ASP A 577 3.83 10.70 -17.74
N LYS A 578 5.08 11.01 -18.06
CA LYS A 578 5.98 10.09 -18.77
C LYS A 578 6.43 8.96 -17.84
N THR A 579 6.81 9.31 -16.61
CA THR A 579 7.19 8.35 -15.57
C THR A 579 6.02 7.41 -15.25
N ALA A 580 4.82 7.95 -15.03
CA ALA A 580 3.64 7.16 -14.74
C ALA A 580 3.30 6.16 -15.87
N GLN A 581 3.50 6.56 -17.14
CA GLN A 581 3.36 5.64 -18.28
C GLN A 581 4.40 4.53 -18.24
N ILE A 582 5.69 4.85 -18.03
CA ILE A 582 6.76 3.86 -17.92
C ILE A 582 6.49 2.88 -16.78
N THR A 583 6.17 3.37 -15.58
CA THR A 583 5.82 2.56 -14.41
C THR A 583 4.60 1.69 -14.69
N GLY A 584 3.56 2.22 -15.35
CA GLY A 584 2.39 1.44 -15.76
C GLY A 584 2.71 0.30 -16.73
N HIS A 585 3.65 0.50 -17.66
CA HIS A 585 4.11 -0.55 -18.58
C HIS A 585 4.90 -1.65 -17.85
N ILE A 586 5.74 -1.29 -16.87
CA ILE A 586 6.46 -2.23 -16.01
C ILE A 586 5.48 -3.04 -15.18
N SER A 587 4.60 -2.36 -14.44
CA SER A 587 3.56 -2.96 -13.59
C SER A 587 2.70 -3.96 -14.36
N LYS A 588 2.11 -3.53 -15.49
CA LYS A 588 1.30 -4.39 -16.36
C LYS A 588 2.08 -5.58 -16.89
N SER A 589 3.32 -5.38 -17.34
CA SER A 589 4.12 -6.46 -17.90
C SER A 589 4.56 -7.48 -16.84
N LEU A 590 4.77 -7.04 -15.60
CA LEU A 590 5.01 -7.95 -14.47
C LEU A 590 3.75 -8.76 -14.16
N ILE A 591 2.61 -8.11 -13.90
CA ILE A 591 1.32 -8.78 -13.61
C ILE A 591 1.01 -9.85 -14.67
N ASN A 592 1.06 -9.46 -15.94
CA ASN A 592 0.75 -10.35 -17.06
C ASN A 592 1.63 -11.62 -17.10
N GLN A 593 2.88 -11.58 -16.61
CA GLN A 593 3.76 -12.76 -16.60
C GLN A 593 3.30 -13.85 -15.62
N THR A 594 2.49 -13.48 -14.63
CA THR A 594 2.07 -14.38 -13.55
C THR A 594 0.56 -14.63 -13.52
N GLU A 595 -0.19 -14.16 -14.52
CA GLU A 595 -1.62 -14.44 -14.63
C GLU A 595 -1.89 -15.95 -14.66
N ILE A 596 -2.91 -16.39 -13.93
CA ILE A 596 -3.26 -17.82 -13.82
C ILE A 596 -3.79 -18.36 -15.16
N LYS A 597 -4.61 -17.59 -15.88
CA LYS A 597 -5.28 -18.08 -17.09
C LYS A 597 -4.42 -17.90 -18.35
N ASN A 598 -3.96 -16.68 -18.61
CA ASN A 598 -3.31 -16.32 -19.88
C ASN A 598 -2.00 -15.54 -19.62
N PRO A 599 -0.97 -16.18 -19.05
CA PRO A 599 0.29 -15.50 -18.79
C PRO A 599 0.93 -15.05 -20.11
N SER A 600 1.55 -13.87 -20.12
CA SER A 600 2.30 -13.35 -21.26
C SER A 600 3.59 -12.71 -20.79
N THR A 601 4.69 -12.97 -21.52
CA THR A 601 6.00 -12.36 -21.23
C THR A 601 6.29 -11.21 -22.18
N THR A 602 6.72 -10.08 -21.63
CA THR A 602 7.22 -8.95 -22.41
C THR A 602 8.74 -9.01 -22.49
N GLN A 603 9.28 -8.95 -23.72
CA GLN A 603 10.72 -8.88 -23.94
C GLN A 603 11.28 -7.53 -23.48
N VAL A 604 12.43 -7.55 -22.81
CA VAL A 604 13.00 -6.36 -22.19
C VAL A 604 13.35 -5.26 -23.20
N ASP A 605 13.85 -5.63 -24.38
CA ASP A 605 14.18 -4.67 -25.44
C ASP A 605 12.94 -3.98 -25.99
N ALA A 606 11.78 -4.64 -25.96
CA ALA A 606 10.52 -4.03 -26.35
C ALA A 606 10.08 -2.98 -25.34
N LEU A 607 10.26 -3.25 -24.03
CA LEU A 607 10.01 -2.27 -22.97
C LEU A 607 10.94 -1.06 -23.09
N ILE A 608 12.24 -1.28 -23.25
CA ILE A 608 13.22 -0.19 -23.41
C ILE A 608 12.86 0.70 -24.62
N LYS A 609 12.52 0.11 -25.77
CA LYS A 609 12.07 0.89 -26.95
C LYS A 609 10.80 1.70 -26.67
N GLN A 610 9.85 1.15 -25.93
CA GLN A 610 8.65 1.90 -25.51
C GLN A 610 9.01 3.07 -24.60
N PHE A 611 9.90 2.87 -23.63
CA PHE A 611 10.33 3.93 -22.72
C PHE A 611 11.07 5.05 -23.47
N GLU A 612 11.93 4.69 -24.43
CA GLU A 612 12.60 5.66 -25.31
C GLU A 612 11.61 6.47 -26.15
N GLN A 613 10.51 5.87 -26.60
CA GLN A 613 9.44 6.58 -27.32
C GLN A 613 8.65 7.53 -26.41
N ILE A 614 8.40 7.15 -25.16
CA ILE A 614 7.71 7.99 -24.16
C ILE A 614 8.58 9.20 -23.78
N VAL A 615 9.90 9.01 -23.67
CA VAL A 615 10.82 10.08 -23.26
C VAL A 615 11.12 11.08 -24.38
N LYS A 616 11.09 10.64 -25.66
CA LYS A 616 11.11 11.55 -26.81
C LYS A 616 9.96 12.55 -26.77
#